data_AF-A0A1Z5JBJ5-F1
#
_entry.id   AF-A0A1Z5JBJ5-F1
#
_cell.length_a   1.000
_cell.length_b   1.000
_cell.length_c   1.000
_cell.angle_alpha   90.00
_cell.angle_beta   90.00
_cell.angle_gamma   90.00
#
_symmetry.space_group_name_H-M   'P 1'
#
loop_
_entity.id
_entity.type
_entity.pdbx_description
1 polymer ?
#
loop_
_entity_poly.entity_id
_entity_poly.type
_entity_poly.pdbx_seq_one_letter_code
_entity_poly.pdbx_strand_id
1 'polypeptide(L)'
;MIHVVNDWLGTFVFWSVILVVCYIVLALLIHIPSLLRPTIIHYPWPLLKEKEDVKVALAGSYNPPHRGHLAMLLYLSKRYTHVLAILGVNPVKQYQVSPETRAALLRKMLQEAGVTNVQVQVVQGYIWRSAKRQGVRLFFRGIRSWSQDGREERHLQFLNIWGPLLYGPLVWPIPTRYLEGKPEYNHVSSTLVRDILGRNDDSQKPALQQLVPDCVVHDITRLYGSIKES
;
A
#
# COMPACT_ATOMS: atom_id res chain seq x y z
N MET A 1 17.52 36.02 39.77
CA MET A 1 17.90 35.27 38.55
C MET A 1 17.23 33.90 38.49
N ILE A 2 17.29 33.07 39.54
CA ILE A 2 16.69 31.71 39.56
C ILE A 2 15.15 31.69 39.43
N HIS A 3 14.43 32.62 40.09
CA HIS A 3 12.95 32.71 39.97
C HIS A 3 12.46 33.07 38.56
N VAL A 4 13.13 34.02 37.89
CA VAL A 4 12.78 34.43 36.52
C VAL A 4 13.01 33.30 35.51
N VAL A 5 14.05 32.49 35.71
CA VAL A 5 14.34 31.31 34.88
C VAL A 5 13.28 30.22 35.08
N ASN A 6 12.79 30.02 36.32
CA ASN A 6 11.72 29.06 36.61
C ASN A 6 10.36 29.48 36.01
N ASP A 7 10.01 30.77 36.03
CA ASP A 7 8.78 31.26 35.42
C ASP A 7 8.81 31.16 33.89
N TRP A 8 9.97 31.42 33.27
CA TRP A 8 10.21 31.19 31.85
C TRP A 8 10.13 29.70 31.48
N LEU A 9 10.70 28.82 32.29
CA LEU A 9 10.62 27.38 32.06
C LEU A 9 9.16 26.89 32.18
N GLY A 10 8.44 27.35 33.21
CA GLY A 10 7.04 26.99 33.44
C GLY A 10 6.11 27.44 32.32
N THR A 11 6.26 28.68 31.85
CA THR A 11 5.50 29.20 30.71
C THR A 11 5.85 28.48 29.40
N PHE A 12 7.13 28.22 29.13
CA PHE A 12 7.56 27.45 27.95
C PHE A 12 6.99 26.03 27.95
N VAL A 13 7.07 25.32 29.08
CA VAL A 13 6.51 23.97 29.22
C VAL A 13 5.00 23.99 29.03
N PHE A 14 4.30 24.95 29.63
CA PHE A 14 2.85 25.10 29.50
C PHE A 14 2.41 25.28 28.03
N TRP A 15 3.03 26.21 27.31
CA TRP A 15 2.72 26.42 25.89
C TRP A 15 3.09 25.22 25.02
N SER A 16 4.20 24.55 25.32
CA SER A 16 4.60 23.32 24.61
C SER A 16 3.57 22.20 24.78
N VAL A 17 3.05 22.01 25.99
CA VAL A 17 1.98 21.04 26.27
C VAL A 17 0.71 21.41 25.52
N ILE A 18 0.31 22.68 25.52
CA ILE A 18 -0.86 23.15 24.77
C ILE A 18 -0.70 22.88 23.28
N LEU A 19 0.45 23.19 22.69
CA LEU A 19 0.70 22.95 21.26
C LEU A 19 0.60 21.47 20.90
N VAL A 20 1.15 20.58 21.73
CA VAL A 20 1.04 19.13 21.55
C VAL A 20 -0.41 18.67 21.65
N VAL A 21 -1.16 19.16 22.64
CA VAL A 21 -2.59 18.82 22.80
C VAL A 21 -3.39 19.31 21.59
N CYS A 22 -3.22 20.55 21.16
CA CYS A 22 -3.87 21.11 19.97
C CYS A 22 -3.54 20.31 18.71
N TYR A 23 -2.27 19.91 18.53
CA TYR A 23 -1.84 19.09 17.40
C TYR A 23 -2.52 17.71 17.40
N ILE A 24 -2.57 17.05 18.55
CA ILE A 24 -3.25 15.75 18.71
C ILE A 24 -4.75 15.93 18.42
N VAL A 25 -5.41 16.91 19.03
CA VAL A 25 -6.84 17.18 18.81
C VAL A 25 -7.13 17.44 17.33
N LEU A 26 -6.30 18.24 16.65
CA LEU A 26 -6.43 18.49 15.21
C LEU A 26 -6.25 17.21 14.39
N ALA A 27 -5.26 16.38 14.74
CA ALA A 27 -5.06 15.10 14.09
C ALA A 27 -6.26 14.17 14.29
N LEU A 28 -6.88 14.16 15.47
CA LEU A 28 -8.12 13.40 15.74
C LEU A 28 -9.26 13.90 14.86
N LEU A 29 -9.50 15.21 14.85
CA LEU A 29 -10.59 15.81 14.08
C LEU A 29 -10.45 15.56 12.58
N ILE A 30 -9.23 15.53 12.04
CA ILE A 30 -8.99 15.30 10.60
C ILE A 30 -9.04 13.80 10.25
N HIS A 31 -8.41 12.93 11.04
CA HIS A 31 -8.18 11.54 10.65
C HIS A 31 -9.24 10.56 11.17
N ILE A 32 -9.91 10.83 12.31
CA ILE A 32 -11.00 9.97 12.81
C ILE A 32 -12.16 9.87 11.81
N PRO A 33 -12.64 10.96 11.19
CA PRO A 33 -13.70 10.85 10.17
C PRO A 33 -13.30 9.94 9.02
N SER A 34 -12.02 9.92 8.62
CA SER A 34 -11.52 9.06 7.55
C SER A 34 -11.52 7.57 7.90
N LEU A 35 -11.47 7.21 9.20
CA LEU A 35 -11.61 5.82 9.68
C LEU A 35 -13.07 5.34 9.61
N LEU A 36 -14.00 6.24 9.91
CA LEU A 36 -15.44 5.96 9.84
C LEU A 36 -15.94 5.97 8.39
N ARG A 37 -15.43 6.91 7.58
CA ARG A 37 -15.79 7.15 6.18
C ARG A 37 -14.53 7.08 5.32
N PRO A 38 -14.05 5.87 4.98
CA PRO A 38 -12.91 5.70 4.10
C PRO A 38 -13.18 6.36 2.74
N THR A 39 -12.19 7.03 2.18
CA THR A 39 -12.29 7.54 0.81
C THR A 39 -12.09 6.39 -0.17
N ILE A 40 -13.19 5.91 -0.74
CA ILE A 40 -13.20 4.86 -1.76
C ILE A 40 -13.36 5.51 -3.13
N ILE A 41 -12.49 5.16 -4.05
CA ILE A 41 -12.58 5.52 -5.46
C ILE A 41 -13.13 4.30 -6.19
N HIS A 42 -14.40 4.39 -6.56
CA HIS A 42 -15.11 3.35 -7.28
C HIS A 42 -14.64 3.26 -8.74
N TYR A 43 -14.79 2.08 -9.33
CA TYR A 43 -14.62 1.90 -10.77
C TYR A 43 -15.89 2.40 -11.51
N PRO A 44 -15.80 3.05 -12.69
CA PRO A 44 -14.59 3.38 -13.44
C PRO A 44 -13.76 4.49 -12.78
N TRP A 45 -12.45 4.31 -12.76
CA TRP A 45 -11.57 5.28 -12.10
C TRP A 45 -11.41 6.57 -12.93
N PRO A 46 -11.52 7.76 -12.31
CA PRO A 46 -11.47 9.02 -13.03
C PRO A 46 -10.05 9.36 -13.50
N LEU A 47 -9.89 9.54 -14.82
CA LEU A 47 -8.66 10.05 -15.41
C LEU A 47 -8.69 11.57 -15.49
N LEU A 48 -7.52 12.20 -15.35
CA LEU A 48 -7.34 13.64 -15.51
C LEU A 48 -6.73 13.93 -16.87
N LYS A 49 -6.95 15.15 -17.36
CA LYS A 49 -6.30 15.65 -18.59
C LYS A 49 -4.77 15.70 -18.43
N GLU A 50 -4.31 16.07 -17.24
CA GLU A 50 -2.89 16.18 -16.90
C GLU A 50 -2.60 15.37 -15.63
N LYS A 51 -1.37 14.87 -15.52
CA LYS A 51 -0.91 14.15 -14.32
C LYS A 51 -0.73 15.12 -13.16
N GLU A 52 -1.19 14.74 -11.99
CA GLU A 52 -0.89 15.47 -10.76
C GLU A 52 0.57 15.27 -10.36
N ASP A 53 1.28 16.36 -10.06
CA ASP A 53 2.65 16.30 -9.51
C ASP A 53 2.65 15.97 -8.02
N VAL A 54 2.19 14.76 -7.71
CA VAL A 54 2.07 14.25 -6.35
C VAL A 54 2.65 12.85 -6.32
N LYS A 55 3.58 12.62 -5.39
CA LYS A 55 4.12 11.27 -5.15
C LYS A 55 3.13 10.44 -4.33
N VAL A 56 2.72 9.33 -4.90
CA VAL A 56 1.74 8.41 -4.30
C VAL A 56 2.35 7.02 -4.12
N ALA A 57 1.80 6.23 -3.21
CA ALA A 57 2.26 4.86 -3.01
C ALA A 57 1.09 3.87 -2.97
N LEU A 58 1.17 2.81 -3.77
CA LEU A 58 0.32 1.62 -3.64
C LEU A 58 1.08 0.60 -2.82
N ALA A 59 0.61 0.31 -1.61
CA ALA A 59 1.25 -0.66 -0.73
C ALA A 59 0.53 -2.01 -0.82
N GLY A 60 1.29 -3.10 -0.84
CA GLY A 60 0.75 -4.46 -0.91
C GLY A 60 1.77 -5.51 -0.52
N SER A 61 1.30 -6.74 -0.31
CA SER A 61 2.19 -7.90 -0.19
C SER A 61 2.64 -8.38 -1.57
N TYR A 62 1.80 -8.30 -2.59
CA TYR A 62 2.11 -8.78 -3.95
C TYR A 62 2.64 -10.23 -3.95
N ASN A 63 1.96 -11.15 -3.27
CA ASN A 63 2.46 -12.54 -3.08
C ASN A 63 1.56 -13.60 -3.75
N PRO A 64 1.64 -13.83 -5.07
CA PRO A 64 2.37 -13.05 -6.09
C PRO A 64 1.61 -11.79 -6.57
N PRO A 65 2.28 -10.87 -7.31
CA PRO A 65 1.58 -9.83 -8.06
C PRO A 65 0.68 -10.44 -9.14
N HIS A 66 -0.38 -9.74 -9.54
CA HIS A 66 -1.38 -10.23 -10.50
C HIS A 66 -2.02 -9.08 -11.29
N ARG A 67 -2.88 -9.39 -12.26
CA ARG A 67 -3.49 -8.40 -13.18
C ARG A 67 -4.26 -7.28 -12.45
N GLY A 68 -5.01 -7.61 -11.40
CA GLY A 68 -5.65 -6.60 -10.54
C GLY A 68 -4.68 -5.54 -9.97
N HIS A 69 -3.51 -5.97 -9.45
CA HIS A 69 -2.47 -5.05 -8.98
C HIS A 69 -1.92 -4.18 -10.11
N LEU A 70 -1.65 -4.80 -11.27
CA LEU A 70 -1.13 -4.10 -12.44
C LEU A 70 -2.12 -3.04 -12.94
N ALA A 71 -3.42 -3.36 -12.99
CA ALA A 71 -4.47 -2.43 -13.41
C ALA A 71 -4.51 -1.17 -12.53
N MET A 72 -4.39 -1.33 -11.21
CA MET A 72 -4.33 -0.20 -10.28
C MET A 72 -3.06 0.63 -10.49
N LEU A 73 -1.90 -0.01 -10.66
CA LEU A 73 -0.64 0.70 -10.93
C LEU A 73 -0.66 1.44 -12.27
N LEU A 74 -1.27 0.86 -13.31
CA LEU A 74 -1.48 1.51 -14.61
C LEU A 74 -2.40 2.72 -14.52
N TYR A 75 -3.45 2.64 -13.70
CA TYR A 75 -4.31 3.78 -13.44
C TYR A 75 -3.54 4.90 -12.70
N LEU A 76 -2.84 4.54 -11.63
CA LEU A 76 -2.05 5.50 -10.86
C LEU A 76 -0.93 6.12 -11.70
N SER A 77 -0.29 5.36 -12.59
CA SER A 77 0.78 5.84 -13.46
C SER A 77 0.29 6.86 -14.49
N LYS A 78 -0.97 6.74 -14.92
CA LYS A 78 -1.65 7.70 -15.79
C LYS A 78 -2.15 8.94 -15.05
N ARG A 79 -2.39 8.84 -13.74
CA ARG A 79 -2.92 9.94 -12.92
C ARG A 79 -1.86 10.79 -12.23
N TYR A 80 -0.72 10.20 -11.85
CA TYR A 80 0.31 10.86 -11.05
C TYR A 80 1.67 10.83 -11.76
N THR A 81 2.49 11.85 -11.56
CA THR A 81 3.86 11.92 -12.08
C THR A 81 4.77 10.88 -11.43
N HIS A 82 4.59 10.61 -10.13
CA HIS A 82 5.44 9.71 -9.35
C HIS A 82 4.63 8.68 -8.57
N VAL A 83 4.81 7.40 -8.90
CA VAL A 83 4.13 6.28 -8.22
C VAL A 83 5.15 5.33 -7.62
N LEU A 84 4.95 4.97 -6.35
CA LEU A 84 5.71 3.93 -5.67
C LEU A 84 4.84 2.68 -5.48
N ALA A 85 5.30 1.53 -5.97
CA ALA A 85 4.75 0.24 -5.57
C ALA A 85 5.58 -0.29 -4.39
N ILE A 86 4.99 -0.31 -3.20
CA ILE A 86 5.70 -0.67 -1.96
C ILE A 86 5.33 -2.08 -1.53
N LEU A 87 6.33 -2.95 -1.48
CA LEU A 87 6.25 -4.27 -0.87
C LEU A 87 6.64 -4.16 0.60
N GLY A 88 5.64 -4.23 1.49
CA GLY A 88 5.87 -4.23 2.93
C GLY A 88 6.36 -5.60 3.41
N VAL A 89 7.52 -5.63 4.07
CA VAL A 89 8.00 -6.83 4.75
C VAL A 89 7.39 -6.88 6.14
N ASN A 90 6.44 -7.81 6.33
CA ASN A 90 5.90 -8.10 7.65
C ASN A 90 6.71 -9.23 8.28
N PRO A 91 7.47 -8.98 9.36
CA PRO A 91 8.33 -10.00 9.99
C PRO A 91 7.52 -11.18 10.59
N VAL A 92 6.23 -10.98 10.87
CA VAL A 92 5.34 -12.02 11.38
C VAL A 92 4.81 -12.92 10.25
N LYS A 93 4.63 -12.37 9.04
CA LYS A 93 4.12 -13.14 7.90
C LYS A 93 5.29 -13.76 7.14
N GLN A 94 5.48 -15.06 7.31
CA GLN A 94 6.43 -15.81 6.50
C GLN A 94 5.84 -16.05 5.11
N TYR A 95 6.46 -15.40 4.11
CA TYR A 95 6.17 -15.66 2.71
C TYR A 95 7.24 -16.62 2.17
N GLN A 96 6.80 -17.64 1.44
CA GLN A 96 7.71 -18.62 0.83
C GLN A 96 8.60 -17.98 -0.24
N VAL A 97 8.13 -16.91 -0.88
CA VAL A 97 8.89 -16.14 -1.88
C VAL A 97 9.33 -14.81 -1.27
N SER A 98 10.63 -14.52 -1.39
CA SER A 98 11.24 -13.31 -0.85
C SER A 98 10.58 -12.05 -1.43
N PRO A 99 10.53 -10.95 -0.66
CA PRO A 99 9.99 -9.68 -1.13
C PRO A 99 10.75 -9.13 -2.34
N GLU A 100 12.06 -9.37 -2.45
CA GLU A 100 12.89 -8.94 -3.58
C GLU A 100 12.48 -9.66 -4.87
N THR A 101 12.22 -10.97 -4.79
CA THR A 101 11.76 -11.76 -5.94
C THR A 101 10.35 -11.32 -6.38
N ARG A 102 9.44 -11.09 -5.42
CA ARG A 102 8.11 -10.52 -5.72
C ARG A 102 8.20 -9.14 -6.36
N ALA A 103 9.14 -8.30 -5.91
CA ALA A 103 9.40 -7.00 -6.51
C ALA A 103 9.92 -7.14 -7.95
N ALA A 104 10.79 -8.12 -8.23
CA ALA A 104 11.28 -8.40 -9.57
C ALA A 104 10.15 -8.81 -10.53
N LEU A 105 9.23 -9.68 -10.09
CA LEU A 105 8.03 -10.04 -10.85
C LEU A 105 7.20 -8.80 -11.20
N LEU A 106 6.95 -7.93 -10.21
CA LEU A 106 6.18 -6.71 -10.43
C LEU A 106 6.88 -5.73 -11.39
N ARG A 107 8.21 -5.59 -11.29
CA ARG A 107 9.00 -4.79 -12.24
C ARG A 107 8.88 -5.33 -13.66
N LYS A 108 8.97 -6.64 -13.86
CA LYS A 108 8.80 -7.28 -15.17
C LYS A 108 7.41 -7.01 -15.76
N MET A 109 6.36 -7.10 -14.95
CA MET A 109 4.99 -6.77 -15.37
C MET A 109 4.84 -5.30 -15.79
N LEU A 110 5.46 -4.38 -15.05
CA LEU A 110 5.42 -2.94 -15.36
C LEU A 110 6.21 -2.60 -16.63
N GLN A 111 7.37 -3.23 -16.80
CA GLN A 111 8.23 -3.07 -17.98
C GLN A 111 7.51 -3.52 -19.25
N GLU A 112 6.91 -4.72 -19.24
CA GLU A 112 6.11 -5.25 -20.35
C GLU A 112 4.95 -4.32 -20.71
N ALA A 113 4.34 -3.69 -19.70
CA ALA A 113 3.25 -2.73 -19.89
C ALA A 113 3.72 -1.31 -20.28
N GLY A 114 5.02 -1.09 -20.50
CA GLY A 114 5.58 0.20 -20.90
C GLY A 114 5.50 1.29 -19.83
N VAL A 115 5.43 0.93 -18.55
CA VAL A 115 5.26 1.89 -17.45
C VAL A 115 6.62 2.32 -16.90
N THR A 116 6.95 3.61 -17.05
CA THR A 116 8.27 4.16 -16.68
C THR A 116 8.27 4.95 -15.37
N ASN A 117 7.11 5.43 -14.93
CA ASN A 117 6.99 6.32 -13.76
C ASN A 117 6.51 5.61 -12.47
N VAL A 118 6.52 4.27 -12.46
CA VAL A 118 6.25 3.46 -11.28
C VAL A 118 7.57 2.84 -10.79
N GLN A 119 8.00 3.19 -9.57
CA GLN A 119 9.17 2.59 -8.96
C GLN A 119 8.74 1.51 -7.95
N VAL A 120 9.37 0.35 -8.01
CA VAL A 120 9.07 -0.78 -7.11
C VAL A 120 10.12 -0.84 -5.99
N GLN A 121 9.67 -0.77 -4.74
CA GLN A 121 10.54 -0.78 -3.57
C GLN A 121 10.09 -1.81 -2.53
N VAL A 122 11.06 -2.54 -1.98
CA VAL A 122 10.86 -3.36 -0.79
C VAL A 122 11.16 -2.49 0.43
N VAL A 123 10.23 -2.47 1.40
CA VAL A 123 10.38 -1.70 2.63
C VAL A 123 10.31 -2.64 3.82
N GLN A 124 11.38 -2.63 4.61
CA GLN A 124 11.43 -3.28 5.91
C GLN A 124 10.87 -2.34 6.99
N GLY A 125 10.09 -2.90 7.93
CA GLY A 125 9.46 -2.15 9.01
C GLY A 125 8.26 -1.30 8.55
N TYR A 126 8.03 -0.18 9.22
CA TYR A 126 6.85 0.64 8.98
C TYR A 126 6.90 1.39 7.63
N ILE A 127 5.98 1.05 6.73
CA ILE A 127 5.84 1.65 5.39
C ILE A 127 5.76 3.18 5.44
N TRP A 128 5.03 3.73 6.41
CA TRP A 128 4.85 5.18 6.56
C TRP A 128 6.17 5.92 6.77
N ARG A 129 7.17 5.32 7.42
CA ARG A 129 8.49 5.96 7.64
C ARG A 129 9.24 6.12 6.32
N SER A 130 9.29 5.07 5.51
CA SER A 130 9.95 5.10 4.20
C SER A 130 9.21 6.04 3.25
N ALA A 131 7.88 5.95 3.22
CA ALA A 131 7.03 6.78 2.38
C ALA A 131 7.20 8.28 2.71
N LYS A 132 7.24 8.64 4.00
CA LYS A 132 7.45 10.03 4.44
C LYS A 132 8.81 10.58 3.99
N ARG A 133 9.90 9.82 4.19
CA ARG A 133 11.25 10.23 3.76
C ARG A 133 11.33 10.49 2.25
N GLN A 134 10.53 9.76 1.46
CA GLN A 134 10.48 9.92 0.01
C GLN A 134 9.51 11.01 -0.45
N GLY A 135 8.79 11.67 0.46
CA GLY A 135 7.81 12.70 0.12
C GLY A 135 6.48 12.16 -0.41
N VAL A 136 6.11 10.92 -0.10
CA VAL A 136 4.78 10.38 -0.43
C VAL A 136 3.72 11.18 0.30
N ARG A 137 2.70 11.62 -0.44
CA ARG A 137 1.58 12.42 0.10
C ARG A 137 0.27 11.66 0.19
N LEU A 138 0.17 10.51 -0.45
CA LEU A 138 -1.06 9.72 -0.50
C LEU A 138 -0.75 8.23 -0.61
N PHE A 139 -1.41 7.44 0.24
CA PHE A 139 -1.44 5.99 0.11
C PHE A 139 -2.66 5.54 -0.67
N PHE A 140 -2.45 4.52 -1.50
CA PHE A 140 -3.49 3.74 -2.13
C PHE A 140 -3.45 2.30 -1.60
N ARG A 141 -4.64 1.73 -1.46
CA ARG A 141 -4.87 0.33 -1.15
C ARG A 141 -5.94 -0.20 -2.11
N GLY A 142 -5.75 -1.42 -2.59
CA GLY A 142 -6.74 -2.09 -3.43
C GLY A 142 -7.75 -2.85 -2.58
N ILE A 143 -9.03 -2.71 -2.88
CA ILE A 143 -10.11 -3.51 -2.29
C ILE A 143 -11.01 -4.06 -3.40
N ARG A 144 -11.62 -5.23 -3.21
CA ARG A 144 -12.66 -5.75 -4.11
C ARG A 144 -13.99 -5.08 -3.84
N SER A 145 -14.32 -4.98 -2.56
CA SER A 145 -15.45 -4.20 -2.05
C SER A 145 -15.16 -3.84 -0.59
N TRP A 146 -15.75 -2.74 -0.12
CA TRP A 146 -15.63 -2.37 1.29
C TRP A 146 -16.27 -3.40 2.24
N SER A 147 -17.34 -4.07 1.78
CA SER A 147 -18.02 -5.09 2.57
C SER A 147 -17.17 -6.32 2.85
N GLN A 148 -16.28 -6.71 1.92
CA GLN A 148 -15.41 -7.87 2.06
C GLN A 148 -14.09 -7.52 2.75
N ASP A 149 -13.41 -6.48 2.28
CA ASP A 149 -12.03 -6.19 2.70
C ASP A 149 -11.94 -5.09 3.79
N GLY A 150 -13.02 -4.35 4.02
CA GLY A 150 -13.00 -3.14 4.85
C GLY A 150 -12.62 -3.36 6.33
N ARG A 151 -12.87 -4.56 6.88
CA ARG A 151 -12.49 -4.89 8.27
C ARG A 151 -10.98 -4.92 8.45
N GLU A 152 -10.28 -5.68 7.61
CA GLU A 152 -8.82 -5.82 7.62
C GLU A 152 -8.16 -4.49 7.26
N GLU A 153 -8.68 -3.80 6.25
CA GLU A 153 -8.13 -2.52 5.79
C GLU A 153 -8.30 -1.41 6.83
N ARG A 154 -9.41 -1.38 7.58
CA ARG A 154 -9.60 -0.42 8.67
C ARG A 154 -8.55 -0.58 9.78
N HIS A 155 -8.14 -1.82 10.09
CA HIS A 155 -7.06 -2.06 11.06
C HIS A 155 -5.72 -1.49 10.56
N LEU A 156 -5.38 -1.70 9.29
CA LEU A 156 -4.16 -1.15 8.69
C LEU A 156 -4.20 0.38 8.61
N GLN A 157 -5.34 0.97 8.27
CA GLN A 157 -5.53 2.42 8.26
C GLN A 157 -5.34 3.02 9.64
N PHE A 158 -5.87 2.37 10.68
CA PHE A 158 -5.63 2.76 12.06
C PHE A 158 -4.13 2.80 12.37
N LEU A 159 -3.38 1.74 12.03
CA LEU A 159 -1.93 1.70 12.23
C LEU A 159 -1.19 2.80 11.44
N ASN A 160 -1.65 3.15 10.24
CA ASN A 160 -1.04 4.21 9.43
C ASN A 160 -1.33 5.62 9.95
N ILE A 161 -2.46 5.83 10.64
CA ILE A 161 -2.81 7.12 11.26
C ILE A 161 -2.11 7.28 12.61
N TRP A 162 -2.17 6.24 13.46
CA TRP A 162 -1.68 6.30 14.83
C TRP A 162 -0.20 5.98 14.97
N GLY A 163 0.34 5.14 14.08
CA GLY A 163 1.76 4.81 14.03
C GLY A 163 2.67 6.05 14.02
N PRO A 164 2.46 7.01 13.10
CA PRO A 164 3.22 8.26 13.04
C PRO A 164 3.09 9.16 14.27
N LEU A 165 1.93 9.14 14.93
CA LEU A 165 1.63 9.98 16.09
C LEU A 165 2.19 9.41 17.40
N LEU A 166 2.11 8.09 17.59
CA LEU A 166 2.48 7.41 18.84
C LEU A 166 3.91 6.86 18.82
N TYR A 167 4.36 6.33 17.67
CA TYR A 167 5.66 5.66 17.51
C TYR A 167 6.63 6.45 16.61
N GLY A 168 6.28 7.71 16.30
CA GLY A 168 7.10 8.65 15.55
C GLY A 168 7.28 9.96 16.33
N PRO A 169 8.06 10.91 15.80
CA PRO A 169 8.22 12.24 16.40
C PRO A 169 6.99 13.13 16.12
N LEU A 170 5.79 12.65 16.48
CA LEU A 170 4.49 13.27 16.20
C LEU A 170 4.35 13.68 14.72
N VAL A 171 4.64 12.77 13.79
CA VAL A 171 4.61 13.08 12.36
C VAL A 171 3.19 13.06 11.83
N TRP A 172 2.83 14.04 11.01
CA TRP A 172 1.51 14.07 10.37
C TRP A 172 1.32 12.83 9.47
N PRO A 173 0.26 12.02 9.69
CA PRO A 173 0.07 10.78 8.96
C PRO A 173 -0.29 11.03 7.49
N ILE A 174 0.09 10.08 6.64
CA ILE A 174 -0.19 10.14 5.21
C ILE A 174 -1.62 9.62 5.00
N PRO A 175 -2.52 10.37 4.34
CA PRO A 175 -3.88 9.92 4.09
C PRO A 175 -3.88 8.66 3.22
N THR A 176 -4.86 7.78 3.45
CA THR A 176 -5.05 6.55 2.67
C THR A 176 -6.37 6.63 1.90
N ARG A 177 -6.33 6.29 0.62
CA ARG A 177 -7.50 6.11 -0.26
C ARG A 177 -7.56 4.66 -0.72
N TYR A 178 -8.77 4.18 -0.95
CA TYR A 178 -9.02 2.84 -1.44
C TYR A 178 -9.44 2.88 -2.90
N LEU A 179 -8.82 2.04 -3.72
CA LEU A 179 -9.25 1.79 -5.09
C LEU A 179 -10.08 0.52 -5.11
N GLU A 180 -11.33 0.64 -5.52
CA GLU A 180 -12.14 -0.53 -5.84
C GLU A 180 -11.58 -1.18 -7.11
N GLY A 181 -11.36 -2.50 -7.06
CA GLY A 181 -10.81 -3.28 -8.16
C GLY A 181 -11.67 -3.18 -9.42
N LYS A 182 -11.02 -3.27 -10.59
CA LYS A 182 -11.73 -3.42 -11.86
C LYS A 182 -12.59 -4.70 -11.78
N PRO A 183 -13.90 -4.66 -12.09
CA PRO A 183 -14.79 -5.82 -11.95
C PRO A 183 -14.26 -7.10 -12.62
N GLU A 184 -13.63 -6.95 -13.79
CA GLU A 184 -12.96 -8.03 -14.53
C GLU A 184 -11.89 -8.78 -13.73
N TYR A 185 -11.28 -8.16 -12.72
CA TYR A 185 -10.23 -8.76 -11.90
C TYR A 185 -10.65 -9.01 -10.44
N ASN A 186 -11.93 -8.83 -10.09
CA ASN A 186 -12.38 -9.01 -8.71
C ASN A 186 -12.27 -10.46 -8.23
N HIS A 187 -12.39 -11.43 -9.14
CA HIS A 187 -12.16 -12.85 -8.85
C HIS A 187 -10.66 -13.19 -8.72
N VAL A 188 -9.76 -12.32 -9.19
CA VAL A 188 -8.31 -12.54 -9.17
C VAL A 188 -7.78 -12.25 -7.77
N SER A 189 -7.07 -13.21 -7.19
CA SER A 189 -6.40 -13.04 -5.91
C SER A 189 -5.06 -13.76 -5.89
N SER A 190 -4.11 -13.26 -5.11
CA SER A 190 -2.84 -13.96 -4.95
C SER A 190 -2.98 -15.31 -4.23
N THR A 191 -4.04 -15.54 -3.47
CA THR A 191 -4.38 -16.87 -2.94
C THR A 191 -4.80 -17.79 -4.07
N LEU A 192 -5.74 -17.38 -4.92
CA LEU A 192 -6.18 -18.17 -6.08
C LEU A 192 -5.02 -18.55 -7.01
N VAL A 193 -4.08 -17.63 -7.24
CA VAL A 193 -2.87 -17.94 -8.05
C VAL A 193 -2.05 -19.08 -7.41
N ARG A 194 -1.86 -19.06 -6.09
CA ARG A 194 -1.14 -20.11 -5.36
C ARG A 194 -1.92 -21.43 -5.36
N ASP A 195 -3.24 -21.37 -5.17
CA ASP A 195 -4.11 -22.55 -5.14
C ASP A 195 -4.09 -23.29 -6.48
N ILE A 196 -4.08 -22.56 -7.61
CA ILE A 196 -3.96 -23.17 -8.95
C ILE A 196 -2.58 -23.81 -9.12
N LEU A 197 -1.52 -23.14 -8.68
CA LEU A 197 -0.14 -23.64 -8.80
C LEU A 197 0.12 -24.87 -7.92
N GLY A 198 -0.61 -25.05 -6.83
CA GLY A 198 -0.55 -26.26 -6.01
C GLY A 198 -1.18 -27.49 -6.67
N ARG A 199 -2.05 -27.32 -7.68
CA ARG A 199 -2.76 -28.42 -8.35
C ARG A 199 -1.99 -28.93 -9.57
N ASN A 200 -1.26 -30.04 -9.47
CA ASN A 200 -0.54 -30.65 -10.61
C ASN A 200 -1.49 -31.15 -11.73
N ASP A 201 -2.02 -30.24 -12.54
CA ASP A 201 -2.93 -30.50 -13.64
C ASP A 201 -2.55 -29.69 -14.90
N ASP A 202 -2.79 -30.25 -16.08
CA ASP A 202 -2.49 -29.65 -17.38
C ASP A 202 -3.33 -28.38 -17.65
N SER A 203 -4.43 -28.18 -16.90
CA SER A 203 -5.29 -26.99 -16.95
C SER A 203 -4.71 -25.75 -16.25
N GLN A 204 -3.56 -25.86 -15.56
CA GLN A 204 -2.96 -24.76 -14.81
C GLN A 204 -2.59 -23.54 -15.67
N LYS A 205 -1.94 -23.78 -16.82
CA LYS A 205 -1.33 -22.71 -17.61
C LYS A 205 -2.38 -21.75 -18.20
N PRO A 206 -3.48 -22.22 -18.85
CA PRO A 206 -4.54 -21.34 -19.31
C PRO A 206 -5.20 -20.52 -18.19
N ALA A 207 -5.43 -21.14 -17.03
CA ALA A 207 -6.02 -20.46 -15.88
C ALA A 207 -5.11 -19.34 -15.35
N LEU A 208 -3.80 -19.58 -15.28
CA LEU A 208 -2.83 -18.57 -14.81
C LEU A 208 -2.74 -17.36 -15.74
N GLN A 209 -2.86 -17.54 -17.05
CA GLN A 209 -2.80 -16.42 -18.02
C GLN A 209 -3.95 -15.41 -17.83
N GLN A 210 -5.08 -15.85 -17.27
CA GLN A 210 -6.19 -14.98 -16.89
C GLN A 210 -5.92 -14.18 -15.62
N LEU A 211 -5.03 -14.66 -14.75
CA LEU A 211 -4.72 -14.04 -13.45
C LEU A 211 -3.48 -13.16 -13.49
N VAL A 212 -2.46 -13.55 -14.26
CA VAL A 212 -1.16 -12.86 -14.35
C VAL A 212 -0.78 -12.61 -15.82
N PRO A 213 0.02 -11.58 -16.13
CA PRO A 213 0.54 -11.37 -17.48
C PRO A 213 1.47 -12.51 -17.93
N ASP A 214 1.46 -12.82 -19.24
CA ASP A 214 2.26 -13.91 -19.82
C ASP A 214 3.75 -13.81 -19.51
N CYS A 215 4.28 -12.58 -19.44
CA CYS A 215 5.69 -12.33 -19.16
C CYS A 215 6.18 -12.90 -17.82
N VAL A 216 5.29 -13.10 -16.83
CA VAL A 216 5.62 -13.62 -15.51
C VAL A 216 5.08 -15.03 -15.25
N VAL A 217 4.32 -15.64 -16.17
CA VAL A 217 3.72 -16.97 -15.96
C VAL A 217 4.80 -18.00 -15.62
N HIS A 218 5.85 -18.09 -16.44
CA HIS A 218 6.94 -19.05 -16.21
C HIS A 218 7.64 -18.82 -14.85
N ASP A 219 7.97 -17.57 -14.53
CA ASP A 219 8.67 -17.23 -13.29
C ASP A 219 7.79 -17.58 -12.07
N ILE A 220 6.49 -17.26 -12.12
CA ILE A 220 5.53 -17.57 -11.06
C ILE A 220 5.36 -19.08 -10.91
N THR A 221 5.21 -19.83 -12.01
CA THR A 221 5.10 -21.29 -11.95
C THR A 221 6.34 -21.92 -11.32
N ARG A 222 7.54 -21.45 -11.69
CA ARG A 222 8.78 -21.94 -11.08
C ARG A 222 8.88 -21.62 -9.59
N LEU A 223 8.51 -20.41 -9.19
CA LEU A 223 8.67 -19.94 -7.81
C LEU A 223 7.64 -20.52 -6.84
N TYR A 224 6.40 -20.71 -7.31
CA TYR A 224 5.27 -21.12 -6.47
C TYR A 224 4.80 -22.56 -6.72
N GLY A 225 5.09 -23.16 -7.88
CA GLY A 225 4.69 -24.53 -8.21
C GLY A 225 5.55 -25.62 -7.54
N SER A 226 6.79 -25.29 -7.13
CA SER A 226 7.64 -26.22 -6.36
C SER A 226 7.24 -26.34 -4.89
N ILE A 227 6.25 -25.57 -4.47
CA ILE A 227 5.81 -25.47 -3.09
C ILE A 227 4.68 -26.48 -2.90
N LYS A 228 5.03 -27.73 -2.63
CA LYS A 228 4.06 -28.70 -2.10
C LYS A 228 3.63 -28.22 -0.72
N GLU A 229 2.32 -28.17 -0.48
CA GLU A 229 1.78 -28.01 0.87
C GLU A 229 2.37 -29.11 1.76
N SER A 230 3.10 -28.71 2.80
CA SER A 230 3.45 -29.54 3.94
C SER A 230 2.25 -29.63 4.88
#